data_AF-A0A9C9X4Y9-F1
#
_entry.id   AF-A0A9C9X4Y9-F1
#
_cell.length_a   1.000
_cell.length_b   1.000
_cell.length_c   1.000
_cell.angle_alpha   90.00
_cell.angle_beta   90.00
_cell.angle_gamma   90.00
#
_symmetry.space_group_name_H-M   'P 1'
#
loop_
_entity.id
_entity.type
_entity.pdbx_description
1 polymer ?
#
loop_
_entity_poly.entity_id
_entity_poly.type
_entity_poly.pdbx_seq_one_letter_code
_entity_poly.pdbx_strand_id
1 'polypeptide(L)'
;MKPTLQEPLYQQGLIVDLYELTMALGYFSNRYNHNATFEVFVREMPKNRSYLVTAGLQQIIEYLLNLKFHPDQIAYLKQLSDFRQVDSEFWDFLAEFRFSGDMWAIPEGQIVFPGEPLVRISAPIIQAQVI
;
A
#
# COMPACT_ATOMS: atom_id res chain seq x y z
N MET A 1 -13.35 -18.15 -26.04
CA MET A 1 -12.34 -18.72 -25.14
C MET A 1 -12.34 -17.85 -23.89
N LYS A 2 -12.84 -18.35 -22.75
CA LYS A 2 -12.82 -17.59 -21.49
C LYS A 2 -11.34 -17.46 -21.07
N PRO A 3 -10.83 -16.27 -20.77
CA PRO A 3 -9.46 -16.15 -20.27
C PRO A 3 -9.33 -16.93 -18.96
N THR A 4 -8.41 -17.89 -18.95
CA THR A 4 -8.05 -18.75 -17.83
C THR A 4 -7.26 -17.91 -16.82
N LEU A 5 -7.59 -18.02 -15.53
CA LEU A 5 -6.96 -17.31 -14.40
C LEU A 5 -5.53 -17.82 -14.13
N GLN A 6 -4.59 -17.63 -15.07
CA GLN A 6 -3.18 -18.00 -14.93
C GLN A 6 -2.24 -17.00 -15.62
N GLU A 7 -2.39 -15.71 -15.33
CA GLU A 7 -1.31 -14.71 -15.46
C GLU A 7 -0.92 -14.26 -14.04
N PRO A 8 0.36 -13.97 -13.75
CA PRO A 8 0.82 -13.75 -12.37
C PRO A 8 0.00 -12.60 -11.79
N LEU A 9 -0.78 -12.89 -10.75
CA LEU A 9 -1.64 -11.94 -10.05
C LEU A 9 -0.80 -10.76 -9.57
N TYR A 10 -0.75 -9.71 -10.39
CA TYR A 10 -0.15 -8.39 -10.18
C TYR A 10 1.25 -8.38 -9.55
N GLN A 11 2.23 -7.77 -10.23
CA GLN A 11 3.43 -7.35 -9.54
C GLN A 11 3.06 -6.27 -8.49
N GLN A 12 2.93 -6.67 -7.23
CA GLN A 12 2.25 -5.89 -6.17
C GLN A 12 2.90 -4.55 -5.88
N GLY A 13 4.24 -4.43 -6.01
CA GLY A 13 4.96 -3.19 -5.72
C GLY A 13 4.54 -1.96 -6.54
N LEU A 14 3.82 -2.13 -7.66
CA LEU A 14 3.32 -1.01 -8.46
C LEU A 14 1.79 -0.83 -8.37
N ILE A 15 1.10 -1.53 -7.45
CA ILE A 15 -0.30 -1.23 -7.12
C ILE A 15 -0.34 -0.07 -6.14
N VAL A 16 0.17 1.07 -6.58
CA VAL A 16 0.21 2.33 -5.83
C VAL A 16 0.12 3.48 -6.82
N ASP A 17 -0.38 4.62 -6.37
CA ASP A 17 -0.26 5.84 -7.15
C ASP A 17 1.20 6.30 -7.19
N LEU A 18 1.63 6.88 -8.32
CA LEU A 18 3.02 7.34 -8.51
C LEU A 18 3.50 8.27 -7.39
N TYR A 19 2.59 9.08 -6.83
CA TYR A 19 2.94 10.03 -5.78
C TYR A 19 3.47 9.32 -4.53
N GLU A 20 2.97 8.13 -4.20
CA GLU A 20 3.41 7.36 -3.02
C GLU A 20 4.90 7.02 -3.11
N LEU A 21 5.36 6.63 -4.31
CA LEU A 21 6.76 6.32 -4.56
C LEU A 21 7.64 7.57 -4.60
N THR A 22 7.13 8.70 -5.11
CA THR A 22 7.86 9.97 -5.06
C THR A 22 7.97 10.52 -3.64
N MET A 23 6.95 10.32 -2.79
CA MET A 23 6.98 10.66 -1.38
C MET A 23 7.94 9.75 -0.61
N ALA A 24 7.92 8.45 -0.89
CA ALA A 24 8.88 7.49 -0.35
C ALA A 24 10.33 7.91 -0.66
N LEU A 25 10.61 8.31 -1.90
CA LEU A 25 11.91 8.88 -2.27
C LEU A 25 12.24 10.14 -1.46
N GLY A 26 11.27 11.06 -1.34
CA GLY A 26 11.43 12.27 -0.52
C GLY A 26 11.80 11.97 0.93
N TYR A 27 11.12 11.02 1.57
CA TYR A 27 11.45 10.56 2.93
C TYR A 27 12.82 9.90 2.99
N PHE A 28 13.15 9.03 2.03
CA PHE A 28 14.41 8.32 1.98
C PHE A 28 15.60 9.27 1.86
N SER A 29 15.55 10.21 0.91
CA SER A 29 16.61 11.21 0.69
C SER A 29 16.81 12.13 1.90
N ASN A 30 15.74 12.43 2.65
CA ASN A 30 15.82 13.21 3.88
C ASN A 30 16.14 12.36 5.12
N ARG A 31 16.40 11.06 4.96
CA ARG A 31 16.62 10.08 6.05
C ARG A 31 15.49 10.11 7.10
N TYR A 32 14.27 10.38 6.65
CA TYR A 32 13.08 10.47 7.50
C TYR A 32 12.43 9.09 7.63
N ASN A 33 12.66 8.43 8.78
CA ASN A 33 12.22 7.06 9.03
C ASN A 33 11.39 6.92 10.32
N HIS A 34 10.55 7.92 10.63
CA HIS A 34 9.67 7.86 11.78
C HIS A 34 8.51 6.89 11.54
N ASN A 35 7.95 6.35 12.62
CA ASN A 35 6.70 5.61 12.54
C ASN A 35 5.53 6.57 12.30
N ALA A 36 4.59 6.14 11.45
CA ALA A 36 3.36 6.85 11.15
C ALA A 36 2.16 5.90 11.24
N THR A 37 1.03 6.45 11.66
CA THR A 37 -0.24 5.71 11.78
C THR A 37 -1.26 6.29 10.82
N PHE A 38 -1.81 5.46 9.97
CA PHE A 38 -2.87 5.80 9.02
C PHE A 38 -4.15 5.03 9.33
N GLU A 39 -5.29 5.65 9.07
CA GLU A 39 -6.61 5.06 9.26
C GLU A 39 -7.45 5.21 7.99
N VAL A 40 -8.07 4.11 7.58
CA VAL A 40 -9.05 4.10 6.50
C VAL A 40 -10.44 4.10 7.11
N PHE A 41 -11.25 5.11 6.75
CA PHE A 41 -12.63 5.23 7.19
C PHE A 41 -13.49 5.87 6.11
N VAL A 42 -14.80 5.64 6.19
CA VAL A 42 -15.79 6.25 5.31
C VAL A 42 -16.36 7.50 5.98
N ARG A 43 -16.49 8.60 5.23
CA ARG A 43 -17.00 9.88 5.77
C ARG A 43 -18.51 10.01 5.69
N GLU A 44 -19.12 9.49 4.63
CA GLU A 44 -20.54 9.62 4.35
C GLU A 44 -21.11 8.29 3.87
N MET A 45 -22.37 8.01 4.22
CA MET A 45 -23.05 6.82 3.74
C MET A 45 -23.56 7.00 2.30
N PRO A 46 -23.56 5.94 1.47
CA PRO A 46 -24.27 5.96 0.20
C PRO A 46 -25.75 6.32 0.39
N LYS A 47 -26.36 6.95 -0.63
CA LYS A 47 -27.78 7.31 -0.59
C LYS A 47 -28.64 6.08 -0.22
N ASN A 48 -29.54 6.27 0.75
CA ASN A 48 -30.46 5.25 1.26
C ASN A 48 -29.78 4.04 1.94
N ARG A 49 -28.55 4.19 2.46
CA ARG A 49 -27.88 3.19 3.30
C ARG A 49 -27.62 3.77 4.67
N SER A 50 -27.98 3.03 5.71
CA SER A 50 -27.75 3.46 7.10
C SER A 50 -26.47 2.87 7.71
N TYR A 51 -25.86 1.89 7.05
CA TYR A 51 -24.63 1.22 7.47
C TYR A 51 -23.90 0.58 6.28
N LEU A 52 -22.65 0.19 6.52
CA LEU A 52 -21.86 -0.67 5.62
C LEU A 52 -21.52 -1.99 6.32
N VAL A 53 -21.12 -2.99 5.54
CA VAL A 53 -20.60 -4.26 6.03
C VAL A 53 -19.15 -4.39 5.58
N THR A 54 -18.27 -4.75 6.50
CA THR A 54 -16.84 -4.94 6.21
C THR A 54 -16.61 -6.19 5.35
N ALA A 55 -15.77 -6.05 4.34
CA ALA A 55 -15.29 -7.13 3.48
C ALA A 55 -13.94 -6.72 2.88
N GLY A 56 -13.05 -7.69 2.60
CA GLY A 56 -11.75 -7.41 1.98
C GLY A 56 -10.53 -7.59 2.87
N LEU A 57 -10.71 -8.08 4.11
CA LEU A 57 -9.63 -8.23 5.09
C LEU A 57 -8.65 -9.33 4.68
N GLN A 58 -9.12 -10.45 4.13
CA GLN A 58 -8.23 -11.48 3.62
C GLN A 58 -7.29 -10.93 2.53
N GLN A 59 -7.83 -10.15 1.59
CA GLN A 59 -7.09 -9.62 0.45
C GLN A 59 -6.00 -8.63 0.89
N ILE A 60 -6.30 -7.74 1.84
CA ILE A 60 -5.28 -6.80 2.35
C ILE A 60 -4.19 -7.54 3.15
N ILE A 61 -4.53 -8.56 3.92
CA ILE A 61 -3.53 -9.39 4.63
C ILE A 61 -2.62 -10.09 3.62
N GLU A 62 -3.20 -10.72 2.60
CA GLU A 62 -2.43 -11.39 1.53
C GLU A 62 -1.55 -10.41 0.76
N TYR A 63 -2.04 -9.20 0.48
CA TYR A 63 -1.26 -8.13 -0.14
C TYR A 63 -0.06 -7.73 0.73
N LEU A 64 -0.28 -7.37 1.99
CA LEU A 64 0.78 -6.94 2.91
C LEU A 64 1.88 -7.98 3.12
N LEU A 65 1.49 -9.26 3.22
CA LEU A 65 2.44 -10.36 3.42
C LEU A 65 3.30 -10.66 2.18
N ASN A 66 2.79 -10.36 0.99
CA ASN A 66 3.45 -10.69 -0.28
C ASN A 66 4.03 -9.48 -1.01
N LEU A 67 3.77 -8.25 -0.52
CA LEU A 67 4.19 -7.00 -1.14
C LEU A 67 5.72 -6.94 -1.29
N LYS A 68 6.17 -6.92 -2.54
CA LYS A 68 7.57 -6.83 -2.94
C LYS A 68 7.68 -6.07 -4.26
N PHE A 69 8.80 -5.37 -4.43
CA PHE A 69 9.19 -4.78 -5.72
C PHE A 69 10.07 -5.76 -6.48
N HIS A 70 9.59 -6.20 -7.65
CA HIS A 70 10.34 -7.07 -8.54
C HIS A 70 11.40 -6.30 -9.33
N PRO A 71 12.49 -6.96 -9.76
CA PRO A 71 13.55 -6.32 -10.55
C PRO A 71 13.04 -5.58 -11.79
N ASP A 72 12.06 -6.15 -12.50
CA ASP A 72 11.47 -5.54 -13.70
C ASP A 72 10.69 -4.25 -13.38
N GLN A 73 10.06 -4.18 -12.21
CA GLN A 73 9.37 -2.98 -11.74
C GLN A 73 10.35 -1.88 -11.39
N ILE A 74 11.43 -2.23 -10.70
CA ILE A 74 12.52 -1.30 -10.39
C ILE A 74 13.16 -0.79 -11.68
N ALA A 75 13.38 -1.66 -12.65
CA ALA A 75 13.90 -1.28 -13.97
C ALA A 75 12.95 -0.32 -14.70
N TYR A 76 11.64 -0.54 -14.61
CA TYR A 76 10.63 0.38 -15.13
C TYR A 76 10.66 1.75 -14.42
N LEU A 77 10.68 1.78 -13.08
CA LEU A 77 10.72 3.02 -12.31
C LEU A 77 11.95 3.89 -12.63
N LYS A 78 13.11 3.26 -12.85
CA LYS A 78 14.35 3.94 -13.27
C LYS A 78 14.23 4.68 -14.61
N GLN A 79 13.26 4.33 -15.46
CA GLN A 79 13.04 4.98 -16.76
C GLN A 79 12.14 6.22 -16.66
N LEU A 80 11.42 6.39 -15.54
CA LEU A 80 10.48 7.49 -15.37
C LEU A 80 11.21 8.81 -15.11
N SER A 81 10.64 9.90 -15.62
CA SER A 81 11.19 11.26 -15.51
C SER A 81 11.38 11.73 -14.06
N ASP A 82 10.50 11.28 -13.16
CA ASP A 82 10.47 11.66 -11.75
C ASP A 82 11.60 11.03 -10.94
N PHE A 83 12.21 9.95 -11.44
CA PHE A 83 13.29 9.20 -10.77
C PHE A 83 14.67 9.36 -11.45
N ARG A 84 14.85 10.41 -12.25
CA ARG A 84 16.12 10.66 -12.97
C ARG A 84 17.32 10.96 -12.07
N GLN A 85 17.08 11.48 -10.86
CA GLN A 85 18.12 11.86 -9.90
C GLN A 85 17.86 11.15 -8.57
N VAL A 86 18.15 9.85 -8.57
CA VAL A 86 17.89 8.96 -7.43
C VAL A 86 19.15 8.19 -7.08
N ASP A 87 19.56 8.27 -5.83
CA ASP A 87 20.71 7.54 -5.31
C ASP A 87 20.48 6.02 -5.43
N SER A 88 21.56 5.28 -5.70
CA SER A 88 21.47 3.83 -5.88
C SER A 88 20.86 3.10 -4.68
N GLU A 89 21.12 3.61 -3.47
CA GLU A 89 20.62 3.08 -2.20
C GLU A 89 19.08 2.99 -2.14
N PHE A 90 18.35 3.88 -2.83
CA PHE A 90 16.88 3.81 -2.85
C PHE A 90 16.38 2.58 -3.61
N TRP A 91 17.09 2.16 -4.66
CA TRP A 91 16.71 0.97 -5.42
C TRP A 91 16.99 -0.31 -4.63
N ASP A 92 18.08 -0.34 -3.87
CA ASP A 92 18.39 -1.44 -2.96
C ASP A 92 17.32 -1.52 -1.85
N PHE A 93 16.92 -0.37 -1.30
CA PHE A 93 15.80 -0.29 -0.35
C PHE A 93 14.49 -0.87 -0.92
N LEU A 94 14.12 -0.51 -2.15
CA LEU A 94 12.91 -1.08 -2.78
C LEU A 94 13.03 -2.59 -3.02
N ALA A 95 14.20 -3.08 -3.43
CA ALA A 95 14.43 -4.51 -3.67
C ALA A 95 14.29 -5.35 -2.39
N GLU A 96 14.75 -4.79 -1.26
CA GLU A 96 14.66 -5.43 0.06
C GLU A 96 13.35 -5.14 0.79
N PHE A 97 12.48 -4.29 0.23
CA PHE A 97 11.25 -3.83 0.88
C PHE A 97 10.41 -5.00 1.38
N ARG A 98 10.10 -4.98 2.67
CA ARG A 98 9.12 -5.87 3.31
C ARG A 98 8.30 -5.05 4.29
N PHE A 99 7.00 -5.26 4.27
CA PHE A 99 6.14 -4.69 5.30
C PHE A 99 6.47 -5.32 6.65
N SER A 100 6.71 -4.48 7.65
CA SER A 100 7.04 -4.87 9.02
C SER A 100 6.18 -4.14 10.06
N GLY A 101 5.11 -3.48 9.62
CA GLY A 101 4.22 -2.73 10.49
C GLY A 101 3.14 -3.58 11.15
N ASP A 102 2.38 -2.94 12.02
CA ASP A 102 1.21 -3.50 12.66
C ASP A 102 -0.07 -3.04 11.94
N MET A 103 -1.04 -3.94 11.83
CA MET A 103 -2.36 -3.65 11.29
C MET A 103 -3.45 -4.09 12.27
N TRP A 104 -4.41 -3.20 12.51
CA TRP A 104 -5.67 -3.50 13.19
C TRP A 104 -6.81 -3.31 12.21
N ALA A 105 -7.81 -4.17 12.27
CA ALA A 105 -8.97 -4.07 11.40
C ALA A 105 -10.24 -4.57 12.09
N ILE A 106 -11.38 -4.05 11.66
CA ILE A 106 -12.68 -4.60 12.03
C ILE A 106 -12.85 -5.95 11.30
N PRO A 107 -13.28 -7.03 12.00
CA PRO A 107 -13.51 -8.33 11.37
C PRO A 107 -14.48 -8.25 10.19
N GLU A 108 -14.34 -9.13 9.20
CA GLU A 108 -15.29 -9.18 8.08
C GLU A 108 -16.72 -9.53 8.53
N GLY A 109 -17.71 -9.03 7.79
CA GLY A 109 -19.13 -9.24 8.06
C GLY A 109 -19.69 -8.37 9.19
N GLN A 110 -18.90 -7.45 9.74
CA GLN A 110 -19.35 -6.53 10.79
C GLN A 110 -19.98 -5.26 10.22
N ILE A 111 -20.94 -4.70 10.96
CA ILE A 111 -21.60 -3.44 10.64
C ILE A 111 -20.69 -2.28 11.05
N VAL A 112 -20.54 -1.28 10.18
CA VAL A 112 -19.72 -0.08 10.42
C VAL A 112 -20.44 1.19 9.99
N PHE A 113 -20.09 2.29 10.65
CA PHE A 113 -20.67 3.62 10.49
C PHE A 113 -19.63 4.65 10.01
N PRO A 114 -20.05 5.85 9.57
CA PRO A 114 -19.10 6.87 9.14
C PRO A 114 -18.21 7.34 10.29
N GLY A 115 -16.95 7.61 9.99
CA GLY A 115 -15.96 8.07 10.96
C GLY A 115 -15.34 6.96 11.81
N GLU A 116 -15.78 5.71 11.67
CA GLU A 116 -15.17 4.58 12.34
C GLU A 116 -13.96 4.05 11.54
N PRO A 117 -12.78 3.87 12.17
CA PRO A 117 -11.61 3.33 11.49
C PRO A 117 -11.84 1.85 11.14
N LEU A 118 -11.89 1.55 9.84
CA LEU A 118 -12.06 0.19 9.32
C LEU A 118 -10.75 -0.60 9.44
N VAL A 119 -9.65 0.06 9.07
CA VAL A 119 -8.28 -0.46 9.12
C VAL A 119 -7.38 0.65 9.66
N ARG A 120 -6.47 0.28 10.55
CA ARG A 120 -5.40 1.13 11.06
C ARG A 120 -4.06 0.44 10.79
N ILE A 121 -3.11 1.17 10.20
CA ILE A 121 -1.74 0.69 9.96
C ILE A 121 -0.76 1.58 10.70
N SER A 122 0.20 0.99 11.40
CA SER A 122 1.32 1.68 12.05
C SER A 122 2.63 1.05 11.60
N ALA A 123 3.46 1.80 10.88
CA ALA A 123 4.71 1.30 10.31
C ALA A 123 5.73 2.44 10.13
N PRO A 124 7.00 2.16 9.79
CA PRO A 124 7.90 3.17 9.27
C PRO A 124 7.24 3.92 8.10
N ILE A 125 7.32 5.25 8.09
CA ILE A 125 6.55 6.14 7.21
C ILE A 125 6.59 5.72 5.74
N ILE A 126 7.76 5.33 5.22
CA ILE A 126 7.88 4.89 3.82
C ILE A 126 7.05 3.63 3.57
N GLN A 127 7.03 2.68 4.50
CA GLN A 127 6.21 1.47 4.36
C GLN A 127 4.73 1.82 4.44
N ALA A 128 4.33 2.64 5.42
CA ALA A 128 2.93 3.03 5.59
C ALA A 128 2.38 3.83 4.39
N GLN A 129 3.24 4.56 3.68
CA GLN A 129 2.92 5.37 2.51
C GLN A 129 2.67 4.52 1.25
N VAL A 130 3.45 3.45 1.03
CA VAL A 130 3.43 2.66 -0.22
C VAL A 130 2.48 1.46 -0.18
N ILE A 131 1.48 1.50 0.71
CA ILE A 131 0.52 0.42 0.98
C ILE A 131 -0.89 0.85 0.57
#